data_AF-A0A929BT39-F1
#
_entry.id   AF-A0A929BT39-F1
#
_cell.length_a   1.000
_cell.length_b   1.000
_cell.length_c   1.000
_cell.angle_alpha   90.00
_cell.angle_beta   90.00
_cell.angle_gamma   90.00
#
_symmetry.space_group_name_H-M   'P 1'
#
loop_
_entity.id
_entity.type
_entity.pdbx_description
1 polymer ?
#
loop_
_entity_poly.entity_id
_entity_poly.type
_entity_poly.pdbx_seq_one_letter_code
_entity_poly.pdbx_strand_id
1 'polypeptide(L)' 'MSPIDSENCVAAGPQSALERKYLEEYLQSKGHRLEEIKELPKEEAKRLMTEACTYASYKLAELESRAKFRKKIHYT' A
#
# COMPACT_ATOMS: atom_id res chain seq x y z
N MET A 1 -17.49 7.26 -9.87
CA MET A 1 -17.11 6.89 -8.50
C MET A 1 -16.94 5.39 -8.51
N SER A 2 -15.75 4.90 -8.90
CA SER A 2 -15.51 3.45 -8.97
C SER A 2 -15.40 2.89 -7.55
N PRO A 3 -15.99 1.71 -7.28
CA PRO A 3 -15.90 1.09 -5.98
C PRO A 3 -14.41 0.81 -5.70
N ILE A 4 -13.95 1.32 -4.57
CA ILE A 4 -12.73 0.87 -3.93
C ILE A 4 -12.93 -0.62 -3.63
N ASP A 5 -12.48 -1.47 -4.55
CA ASP A 5 -12.41 -2.92 -4.40
C ASP A 5 -11.47 -3.23 -3.23
N SER A 6 -12.05 -3.25 -2.03
CA SER A 6 -11.42 -3.58 -0.75
C SER A 6 -10.91 -5.03 -0.67
N GLU A 7 -10.99 -5.79 -1.77
CA GLU A 7 -10.59 -7.20 -1.88
C GLU A 7 -9.26 -7.42 -2.62
N ASN A 8 -8.59 -6.37 -3.13
CA ASN A 8 -7.40 -6.55 -3.98
C ASN A 8 -6.04 -6.24 -3.30
N CYS A 9 -6.00 -5.82 -2.04
CA CYS A 9 -4.77 -5.36 -1.39
C CYS A 9 -3.78 -6.48 -0.99
N VAL A 10 -4.08 -7.75 -1.29
CA VAL A 10 -3.18 -8.89 -1.07
C VAL A 10 -3.28 -9.90 -2.23
N ALA A 11 -3.25 -9.44 -3.47
CA ALA A 11 -3.10 -10.32 -4.64
C ALA A 11 -1.67 -10.88 -4.78
N ALA A 12 -1.42 -12.08 -4.21
CA ALA A 12 -0.16 -12.84 -4.05
C ALA A 12 0.88 -12.88 -5.22
N GLY A 13 1.32 -11.73 -5.73
CA GLY A 13 2.39 -11.52 -6.70
C GLY A 13 3.46 -10.52 -6.20
N PRO A 14 4.50 -10.21 -7.00
CA PRO A 14 5.56 -9.27 -6.62
C PRO A 14 5.03 -7.87 -6.25
N GLN A 15 3.90 -7.47 -6.85
CA GLN A 15 3.18 -6.25 -6.51
C GLN A 15 2.62 -6.30 -5.09
N SER A 16 2.08 -7.44 -4.63
CA SER A 16 1.63 -7.60 -3.25
C SER A 16 2.75 -7.74 -2.23
N ALA A 17 3.93 -8.25 -2.59
CA ALA A 17 5.08 -8.22 -1.67
C ALA A 17 5.53 -6.78 -1.37
N LEU A 18 5.55 -5.93 -2.41
CA LEU A 18 5.91 -4.53 -2.28
C LEU A 18 4.79 -3.69 -1.63
N GLU A 19 3.54 -3.95 -2.00
CA GLU A 19 2.36 -3.35 -1.36
C GLU A 19 2.33 -3.66 0.13
N ARG A 20 2.54 -4.94 0.51
CA ARG A 20 2.63 -5.35 1.92
C ARG A 20 3.73 -4.60 2.67
N LYS A 21 4.90 -4.42 2.05
CA LYS A 21 5.99 -3.64 2.64
C LYS A 21 5.58 -2.19 2.92
N TYR A 22 4.88 -1.53 2.00
CA TYR A 22 4.38 -0.16 2.23
C TYR A 22 3.26 -0.11 3.28
N LEU A 23 2.45 -1.16 3.35
CA LEU A 23 1.41 -1.30 4.37
C LEU A 23 2.05 -1.42 5.76
N GLU A 24 3.05 -2.29 5.91
CA GLU A 24 3.84 -2.45 7.14
C GLU A 24 4.57 -1.16 7.52
N GLU A 25 5.14 -0.44 6.54
CA GLU A 25 5.80 0.86 6.75
C GLU A 25 4.82 1.91 7.28
N TYR A 26 3.61 2.00 6.70
CA TYR A 26 2.58 2.92 7.18
C TYR A 26 2.15 2.61 8.60
N LEU A 27 1.91 1.33 8.90
CA LEU A 27 1.51 0.89 10.23
C LEU A 27 2.62 1.16 11.26
N GLN A 28 3.88 0.88 10.93
CA GLN A 28 5.02 1.20 11.79
C GLN A 28 5.14 2.71 12.03
N SER A 29 4.88 3.54 11.02
CA SER A 29 4.83 5.00 11.18
C SER A 29 3.71 5.47 12.12
N LYS A 30 2.66 4.66 12.32
CA LYS A 30 1.58 4.90 13.29
C LYS A 30 1.84 4.22 14.64
N GLY A 31 2.95 3.50 14.79
CA GLY A 31 3.29 2.77 16.00
C GLY A 31 2.58 1.42 16.14
N HIS A 32 2.03 0.87 15.06
CA HIS A 32 1.33 -0.40 15.05
C HIS A 32 2.03 -1.43 14.17
N ARG A 33 1.97 -2.71 14.54
CA ARG A 33 2.36 -3.82 13.67
C ARG A 33 1.11 -4.43 13.02
N LEU A 34 1.27 -4.99 11.83
CA LEU A 34 0.18 -5.66 11.09
C LEU A 34 -0.54 -6.72 11.94
N GLU A 35 0.22 -7.41 12.80
CA GLU A 35 -0.30 -8.42 13.72
C GLU A 35 -1.10 -7.85 14.89
N GLU A 36 -0.89 -6.59 15.27
CA GLU A 36 -1.61 -5.90 16.36
C GLU A 36 -2.91 -5.25 15.85
N ILE A 37 -3.04 -5.02 14.53
CA ILE A 37 -4.25 -4.42 13.93
C ILE A 37 -5.51 -5.24 14.22
N LYS A 38 -5.38 -6.56 14.33
CA LYS A 38 -6.51 -7.48 14.62
C LYS A 38 -6.94 -7.41 16.09
N GLU A 39 -6.10 -6.87 16.96
CA GLU A 39 -6.38 -6.67 18.38
C GLU A 39 -7.03 -5.30 18.65
N LEU A 40 -6.95 -4.39 17.68
CA LEU A 40 -7.59 -3.08 17.76
C LEU A 40 -9.11 -3.15 17.57
N PRO A 41 -9.85 -2.12 18.05
CA PRO A 41 -11.28 -1.98 17.77
C PRO A 41 -11.54 -2.04 16.27
N LYS A 42 -12.61 -2.73 15.87
CA LYS A 42 -12.95 -2.97 14.46
C LYS A 42 -13.00 -1.68 13.61
N GLU A 43 -13.44 -0.58 14.19
CA GLU A 43 -13.45 0.73 13.53
C GLU A 43 -12.05 1.30 13.30
N GLU A 44 -11.18 1.22 14.32
CA GLU A 44 -9.79 1.68 14.26
C GLU A 44 -8.97 0.84 13.28
N ALA A 45 -9.11 -0.50 13.36
CA ALA A 45 -8.47 -1.44 12.47
C ALA A 45 -8.85 -1.19 11.00
N LYS A 46 -10.15 -0.93 10.74
CA LYS A 46 -10.65 -0.62 9.39
C LYS A 46 -10.11 0.71 8.87
N ARG A 47 -10.05 1.74 9.73
CA ARG A 47 -9.46 3.04 9.38
C ARG A 47 -7.99 2.90 9.02
N LEU A 48 -7.19 2.28 9.89
CA LEU A 48 -5.76 2.07 9.68
C LEU A 48 -5.48 1.26 8.42
N MET A 49 -6.22 0.18 8.17
CA MET A 49 -6.08 -0.62 6.94
C MET A 49 -6.43 0.18 5.68
N THR A 50 -7.48 1.00 5.74
CA THR A 50 -7.90 1.84 4.60
C THR A 50 -6.82 2.87 4.27
N GLU A 51 -6.29 3.53 5.30
CA GLU A 51 -5.20 4.51 5.15
C GLU A 51 -3.91 3.84 4.66
N ALA A 52 -3.56 2.67 5.20
CA ALA A 52 -2.37 1.92 4.79
C ALA A 52 -2.46 1.45 3.33
N CYS A 53 -3.63 0.97 2.90
CA CYS A 53 -3.88 0.59 1.52
C CYS A 53 -3.78 1.79 0.56
N THR A 54 -4.32 2.94 0.98
CA THR A 54 -4.21 4.19 0.23
C THR A 54 -2.74 4.61 0.10
N TYR A 55 -1.99 4.57 1.21
CA TYR A 55 -0.56 4.89 1.23
C TYR A 55 0.25 4.00 0.29
N ALA A 56 0.03 2.68 0.34
CA ALA A 56 0.71 1.73 -0.53
C ALA A 56 0.40 1.99 -2.01
N SER A 57 -0.86 2.28 -2.35
CA SER A 57 -1.27 2.62 -3.72
C SER A 57 -0.57 3.88 -4.23
N TYR A 58 -0.46 4.92 -3.39
CA TYR A 58 0.30 6.13 -3.72
C TYR A 58 1.77 5.82 -3.98
N LYS A 59 2.42 5.03 -3.10
CA LYS A 59 3.84 4.67 -3.24
C LYS A 59 4.11 3.86 -4.51
N LEU A 60 3.22 2.94 -4.86
CA LEU A 60 3.32 2.19 -6.11
C LEU A 60 3.17 3.12 -7.32
N ALA A 61 2.20 4.02 -7.32
CA ALA A 61 2.03 5.00 -8.39
C ALA A 61 3.26 5.92 -8.56
N GLU A 62 3.87 6.37 -7.44
CA GLU A 62 5.12 7.13 -7.46
C GLU A 62 6.26 6.33 -8.10
N LEU A 63 6.42 5.06 -7.73
CA LEU A 63 7.44 4.18 -8.29
C LEU A 63 7.25 3.94 -9.79
N GLU A 64 6.02 3.67 -10.21
CA GLU A 64 5.69 3.47 -11.63
C GLU A 64 5.98 4.73 -12.45
N SER A 65 5.61 5.90 -11.93
CA SER A 65 5.90 7.19 -12.57
C SER A 65 7.41 7.40 -12.76
N ARG A 66 8.21 7.14 -11.71
CA ARG A 66 9.67 7.23 -11.76
C ARG A 66 10.29 6.22 -12.71
N ALA A 67 9.77 4.99 -12.75
CA ALA A 67 10.23 3.95 -13.67
C ALA A 67 9.96 4.33 -15.13
N LYS A 68 8.76 4.86 -15.43
CA LYS A 68 8.39 5.38 -16.74
C LYS A 68 9.29 6.55 -17.16
N PHE A 69 9.62 7.45 -16.24
CA PHE A 69 10.53 8.56 -16.49
C PHE A 69 11.95 8.09 -16.86
N ARG A 70 12.53 7.15 -16.10
CA ARG A 70 13.87 6.60 -16.41
C ARG A 70 13.95 5.94 -17.78
N LYS A 71 12.92 5.18 -18.18
CA LYS A 71 12.87 4.55 -19.51
C LYS A 71 12.88 5.57 -20.64
N LYS A 72 12.35 6.77 -20.40
CA LYS A 72 12.32 7.86 -21.39
C LYS A 72 13.67 8.54 -21.60
N ILE A 73 14.58 8.44 -20.63
CA ILE A 73 15.92 9.09 -20.67
C ILE A 73 16.97 8.19 -21.33
N HIS A 74 16.78 6.87 -21.33
CA HIS A 74 17.71 5.91 -21.96
C HIS A 74 17.49 5.70 -23.47
N TYR A 75 16.58 6.45 -24.09
CA TYR A 75 16.33 6.43 -25.54
C TYR A 75 16.99 7.65 -26.18
N THR A 76 18.33 7.68 -26.20
CA THR A 76 19.17 8.61 -26.98
C THR A 76 20.46 7.91 -27.32
#